data_AF-A0A9C9EMP3-F1
#
_entry.id   AF-A0A9C9EMP3-F1
#
_cell.length_a   1.000
_cell.length_b   1.000
_cell.length_c   1.000
_cell.angle_alpha   90.00
_cell.angle_beta   90.00
_cell.angle_gamma   90.00
#
_symmetry.space_group_name_H-M   'P 1'
#
loop_
_entity.id
_entity.type
_entity.pdbx_description
1 polymer ?
#
loop_
_entity_poly.entity_id
_entity_poly.type
_entity_poly.pdbx_seq_one_letter_code
_entity_poly.pdbx_strand_id
1 'polypeptide(L)'
;MNAAALGFPDRFFDCVICIQNGIAVFDVEPKKLLQESIRVTKIRGTLFFSSYSDKIWDERLNWFKLQSEAGLLGEIDGSSLFCKITPLPDS
;
A
#
# COMPACT_ATOMS: atom_id res chain seq x y z
N MET A 1 11.74 -12.27 7.86
CA MET A 1 10.41 -12.15 7.23
C MET A 1 10.55 -11.17 6.06
N ASN A 2 10.16 -11.55 4.85
CA ASN A 2 10.27 -10.71 3.66
C ASN A 2 8.90 -10.09 3.38
N ALA A 3 8.79 -8.76 3.52
CA ALA A 3 7.53 -8.05 3.28
C ALA A 3 7.09 -8.06 1.80
N ALA A 4 7.99 -8.41 0.87
CA ALA A 4 7.67 -8.65 -0.53
C ALA A 4 7.33 -10.11 -0.86
N ALA A 5 7.31 -11.00 0.14
CA ALA A 5 6.93 -12.41 -0.01
C ALA A 5 6.34 -12.93 1.31
N LEU A 6 5.08 -12.57 1.55
CA LEU A 6 4.32 -12.96 2.73
C LEU A 6 3.77 -14.37 2.56
N GLY A 7 3.90 -15.22 3.58
CA GLY A 7 3.38 -16.60 3.58
C GLY A 7 1.85 -16.71 3.75
N PHE A 8 1.11 -15.62 3.53
CA PHE A 8 -0.35 -15.59 3.70
C PHE A 8 -1.06 -15.88 2.37
N PRO A 9 -2.25 -16.51 2.41
CA PRO A 9 -3.10 -16.66 1.22
C PRO A 9 -3.50 -15.31 0.61
N ASP A 10 -3.88 -15.35 -0.66
CA ASP A 10 -4.51 -14.21 -1.32
C ASP A 10 -5.80 -13.81 -0.58
N ARG A 11 -6.04 -12.50 -0.45
CA ARG A 11 -7.28 -11.92 0.08
C ARG A 11 -7.63 -12.42 1.48
N PHE A 12 -6.61 -12.63 2.31
CA PHE A 12 -6.81 -13.16 3.65
C PHE A 12 -7.26 -12.09 4.65
N PHE A 13 -6.72 -10.88 4.55
CA PHE A 13 -6.95 -9.82 5.53
C PHE A 13 -8.02 -8.82 5.09
N ASP A 14 -8.87 -8.44 6.04
CA ASP A 14 -9.81 -7.31 5.89
C ASP A 14 -9.10 -5.96 6.00
N CYS A 15 -7.98 -5.90 6.72
CA CYS A 15 -7.17 -4.70 6.89
C CYS A 15 -5.68 -5.05 6.91
N VAL A 16 -4.88 -4.30 6.14
CA VAL A 16 -3.42 -4.39 6.12
C VAL A 16 -2.85 -3.01 6.43
N ILE A 17 -1.90 -2.95 7.37
CA ILE A 17 -1.27 -1.70 7.79
C ILE A 17 0.23 -1.80 7.54
N CYS A 18 0.69 -1.07 6.54
CA CYS A 18 2.10 -0.92 6.22
C CYS A 18 2.68 0.24 7.03
N ILE A 19 3.13 -0.09 8.25
CA ILE A 19 3.84 0.84 9.12
C ILE A 19 5.28 0.97 8.61
N GLN A 20 5.56 2.02 7.83
CA GLN A 20 6.86 2.15 7.13
C GLN A 20 7.98 2.62 8.05
N ASN A 21 8.42 1.82 9.02
CA ASN A 21 9.73 2.01 9.63
C ASN A 21 10.80 1.62 8.60
N GLY A 22 11.09 2.49 7.63
CA GLY A 22 12.26 2.37 6.77
C GLY A 22 12.14 1.46 5.54
N ILE A 23 11.17 1.69 4.64
CA ILE A 23 11.28 1.19 3.25
C ILE A 23 12.59 1.67 2.57
N ALA A 24 13.21 2.74 3.08
CA ALA A 24 14.53 3.20 2.64
C ALA A 24 15.71 2.36 3.20
N VAL A 25 15.49 1.54 4.24
CA VAL A 25 16.55 0.75 4.93
C VAL A 25 16.50 -0.72 4.53
N PHE A 26 15.30 -1.23 4.26
CA PHE A 26 15.12 -2.56 3.70
C PHE A 26 15.07 -2.40 2.19
N ASP A 27 16.12 -2.83 1.49
CA ASP A 27 16.35 -2.82 0.05
C ASP A 27 15.27 -3.60 -0.75
N VAL A 28 14.01 -3.24 -0.52
CA VAL A 28 12.81 -3.92 -0.98
C VAL A 28 12.13 -3.00 -1.98
N GLU A 29 11.98 -3.50 -3.19
CA GLU A 29 11.35 -2.79 -4.30
C GLU A 29 9.93 -2.32 -3.91
N PRO A 30 9.65 -1.00 -3.86
CA PRO A 30 8.38 -0.45 -3.38
C PRO A 30 7.16 -1.01 -4.11
N LYS A 31 7.31 -1.30 -5.41
CA LYS A 31 6.26 -1.90 -6.23
C LYS A 31 5.91 -3.31 -5.76
N LYS A 32 6.89 -4.15 -5.42
CA LYS A 32 6.65 -5.51 -4.92
C LYS A 32 5.97 -5.49 -3.56
N LEU A 33 6.40 -4.59 -2.67
CA LEU A 33 5.75 -4.43 -1.38
C LEU A 33 4.28 -4.03 -1.53
N LEU A 34 3.99 -3.07 -2.41
CA LEU A 34 2.62 -2.64 -2.70
C LEU A 34 1.78 -3.79 -3.27
N GLN A 35 2.30 -4.49 -4.28
CA GLN A 35 1.61 -5.63 -4.90
C GLN A 35 1.32 -6.73 -3.89
N GLU A 36 2.29 -7.06 -3.04
CA GLU A 36 2.13 -8.08 -2.02
C GLU A 36 1.13 -7.67 -0.94
N SER A 37 1.13 -6.40 -0.55
CA SER A 37 0.16 -5.84 0.39
C SER A 37 -1.27 -5.86 -0.20
N ILE A 38 -1.42 -5.57 -1.48
CA ILE A 38 -2.71 -5.67 -2.19
C ILE A 38 -3.15 -7.14 -2.28
N ARG A 39 -2.25 -8.06 -2.65
CA ARG A 39 -2.54 -9.49 -2.81
C ARG A 39 -3.18 -10.09 -1.57
N VAL A 40 -2.64 -9.78 -0.38
CA VAL A 40 -3.14 -10.32 0.88
C VAL A 40 -4.36 -9.56 1.42
N THR A 41 -4.68 -8.39 0.86
CA THR A 41 -5.87 -7.60 1.21
C THR A 41 -7.08 -8.05 0.40
N LYS A 42 -8.24 -8.21 1.04
CA LYS A 42 -9.51 -8.50 0.33
C LYS A 42 -9.87 -7.37 -0.64
N ILE A 43 -10.62 -7.67 -1.70
CA ILE A 43 -11.13 -6.67 -2.69
C ILE A 43 -11.82 -5.47 -2.02
N ARG A 44 -12.53 -5.70 -0.91
CA ARG A 44 -13.22 -4.65 -0.13
C ARG A 44 -12.53 -4.35 1.19
N GLY A 45 -11.33 -4.91 1.39
CA GLY A 45 -10.47 -4.64 2.52
C GLY A 45 -9.82 -3.28 2.39
N THR A 46 -9.09 -2.89 3.43
CA THR A 46 -8.43 -1.59 3.48
C THR A 46 -6.94 -1.76 3.68
N LEU A 47 -6.16 -1.08 2.85
CA LEU A 47 -4.70 -1.00 2.99
C LEU A 47 -4.31 0.40 3.45
N PHE A 48 -3.53 0.49 4.52
CA PHE A 48 -3.01 1.75 5.05
C PHE A 48 -1.50 1.81 4.91
N PHE A 49 -0.97 2.89 4.35
CA PHE A 49 0.46 3.19 4.38
C PHE A 49 0.73 4.40 5.27
N SER A 50 1.66 4.29 6.22
CA SER A 50 2.19 5.44 6.95
C SER A 50 3.58 5.84 6.45
N SER A 51 3.99 7.08 6.71
CA SER A 51 5.37 7.56 6.56
C SER A 51 5.80 8.25 7.85
N TYR A 52 7.08 8.12 8.22
CA TYR A 52 7.66 8.81 9.39
C TYR A 52 8.28 10.17 9.05
N SER A 53 8.26 10.57 7.77
CA SER A 53 8.87 11.81 7.31
C SER A 53 7.89 12.60 6.46
N ASP A 54 7.50 13.76 6.98
CA ASP A 54 6.63 14.72 6.27
C ASP A 54 7.27 15.17 4.94
N LYS A 55 8.61 15.26 4.89
CA LYS A 55 9.36 15.74 3.72
C LYS A 55 9.23 14.88 2.47
N ILE A 56 8.79 13.63 2.60
CA ILE A 56 8.65 12.67 1.49
C ILE A 56 7.19 12.24 1.31
N TRP A 57 6.28 12.77 2.13
CA TRP A 57 4.89 12.35 2.15
C TRP A 57 4.15 12.79 0.88
N ASP A 58 4.33 14.04 0.48
CA ASP A 58 3.66 14.60 -0.70
C ASP A 58 4.06 13.87 -1.99
N GLU A 59 5.35 13.55 -2.15
CA GLU A 59 5.85 12.78 -3.31
C GLU A 59 5.29 11.35 -3.32
N ARG A 60 5.23 10.68 -2.16
CA ARG A 60 4.62 9.34 -2.05
C ARG A 60 3.12 9.36 -2.32
N LEU A 61 2.42 10.35 -1.78
CA LEU A 61 0.99 10.52 -2.01
C LEU A 61 0.72 10.76 -3.50
N ASN A 62 1.54 11.58 -4.15
CA ASN A 62 1.46 11.80 -5.59
C ASN A 62 1.70 10.50 -6.38
N TRP A 63 2.68 9.69 -5.97
CA TRP A 63 2.92 8.38 -6.59
C TRP A 63 1.71 7.43 -6.46
N PHE A 64 1.06 7.36 -5.30
CA PHE A 64 -0.17 6.56 -5.12
C PHE A 64 -1.33 7.09 -5.95
N LYS A 65 -1.49 8.42 -6.04
CA LYS A 65 -2.53 9.05 -6.88
C LYS A 65 -2.36 8.70 -8.35
N LEU A 66 -1.14 8.79 -8.89
CA LEU A 66 -0.86 8.41 -10.29
C LEU A 66 -1.20 6.94 -10.58
N GLN A 67 -0.97 6.04 -9.62
CA GLN A 67 -1.33 4.62 -9.75
C GLN A 67 -2.85 4.41 -9.71
N SER A 68 -3.56 5.20 -8.90
CA SER A 68 -5.03 5.19 -8.84
C SER A 68 -5.65 5.71 -10.15
N GLU A 69 -5.14 6.82 -10.68
CA GLU A 69 -5.53 7.38 -11.99
C GLU A 69 -5.27 6.40 -13.14
N ALA A 70 -4.21 5.61 -13.04
CA ALA A 70 -3.90 4.54 -13.99
C ALA A 70 -4.78 3.28 -13.83
N GLY A 71 -5.72 3.26 -12.89
CA GLY A 71 -6.58 2.10 -12.62
C GLY A 71 -5.84 0.90 -12.02
N LEU A 72 -4.70 1.15 -11.35
CA LEU A 72 -3.92 0.10 -10.68
C LEU A 72 -4.24 0.01 -9.19
N LEU A 73 -4.76 1.10 -8.61
CA LEU A 73 -5.22 1.20 -7.23
C LEU A 73 -6.64 1.77 -7.22
N GLY A 74 -7.43 1.46 -6.20
CA GLY A 74 -8.70 2.14 -5.99
C GLY A 74 -8.50 3.51 -5.33
N GLU A 75 -9.54 3.99 -4.67
CA GLU A 75 -9.59 5.33 -4.10
C GLU A 75 -8.48 5.56 -3.06
N ILE A 76 -7.84 6.74 -3.17
CA ILE A 76 -6.77 7.20 -2.30
C ILE A 76 -7.29 8.33 -1.41
N ASP A 77 -7.33 8.11 -0.09
CA ASP A 77 -7.60 9.15 0.90
C ASP A 77 -6.32 9.47 1.68
N GLY A 78 -5.83 10.70 1.53
CA GLY A 78 -4.61 11.23 2.15
C GLY A 78 -4.88 12.32 3.20
N SER A 79 -6.11 12.44 3.71
CA SER A 79 -6.49 13.43 4.73
C SER A 79 -5.89 13.15 6.14
N SER A 80 -5.13 12.06 6.29
CA SER A 80 -4.58 11.55 7.54
C SER A 80 -3.08 11.20 7.40
N LEU A 81 -2.41 10.92 8.53
CA LEU A 81 -1.06 10.31 8.61
C LEU A 81 -0.93 8.96 7.88
N PHE A 82 -2.05 8.43 7.39
CA PHE A 82 -2.15 7.21 6.62
C PHE A 82 -2.80 7.49 5.27
N CYS A 83 -2.24 6.88 4.22
CA CYS A 83 -2.85 6.81 2.90
C CYS A 83 -3.71 5.56 2.86
N LYS A 84 -5.04 5.73 2.77
CA LYS A 84 -5.98 4.62 2.60
C LYS A 84 -6.03 4.24 1.13
N ILE A 85 -5.92 2.95 0.84
CA ILE A 85 -6.04 2.37 -0.50
C ILE A 85 -7.11 1.29 -0.47
N THR A 86 -8.09 1.40 -1.36
CA THR A 86 -9.08 0.35 -1.59
C THR A 86 -8.63 -0.50 -2.78
N PRO A 87 -8.47 -1.82 -2.67
CA PRO A 87 -8.16 -2.66 -3.83
C PRO A 87 -9.27 -2.61 -4.87
N LEU A 88 -8.92 -2.67 -6.15
CA LEU A 88 -9.92 -2.76 -7.22
C LEU A 88 -10.55 -4.15 -7.25
N PRO A 89 -11.86 -4.27 -7.56
CA PRO A 89 -12.45 -5.56 -7.89
C PRO A 89 -11.80 -6.12 -9.16
N ASP A 90 -11.64 -7.44 -9.21
CA ASP A 90 -11.26 -8.09 -10.48
C ASP A 90 -12.34 -7.78 -11.51
N SER A 91 -11.91 -7.30 -12.67
CA SER A 91 -12.71 -7.15 -13.90
C SER A 91 -13.16 -8.50 -14.43
#